data_AF-A0A553JM49-F1
#
_entry.id   AF-A0A553JM49-F1
#
_cell.length_a   1.000
_cell.length_b   1.000
_cell.length_c   1.000
_cell.angle_alpha   90.00
_cell.angle_beta   90.00
_cell.angle_gamma   90.00
#
_symmetry.space_group_name_H-M   'P 1'
#
loop_
_entity.id
_entity.type
_entity.pdbx_description
1 polymer ?
#
loop_
_entity_poly.entity_id
_entity_poly.type
_entity_poly.pdbx_seq_one_letter_code
_entity_poly.pdbx_strand_id
1 'polypeptide(L)'
;MKSAAFEHLLRHFRTNKQSLAAEIQVFIDNGSLRDSTNMMKIAKYSGALDCLYWQALGNDLTNFAKGIRRTLEKAKTHHGFEGV
;
A
#
# COMPACT_ATOMS: atom_id res chain seq x y z
N MET A 1 8.03 16.56 18.50
CA MET A 1 6.92 17.09 17.67
C MET A 1 6.88 16.31 16.37
N LYS A 2 5.69 15.93 15.88
CA LYS A 2 5.55 15.35 14.54
C LYS A 2 5.58 16.48 13.52
N SER A 3 6.39 16.36 12.47
CA SER A 3 6.44 17.37 11.42
C SER A 3 5.16 17.35 10.59
N ALA A 4 4.79 18.47 9.97
CA ALA A 4 3.65 18.52 9.04
C ALA A 4 3.81 17.49 7.90
N ALA A 5 5.05 17.25 7.45
CA ALA A 5 5.36 16.21 6.47
C ALA A 5 5.02 14.80 7.00
N PHE A 6 5.37 14.49 8.25
CA PHE A 6 5.03 13.19 8.86
C PHE A 6 3.52 12.98 8.96
N GLU A 7 2.77 13.99 9.39
CA GLU A 7 1.31 13.89 9.52
C GLU A 7 0.62 13.73 8.17
N HIS A 8 1.08 14.50 7.17
CA HIS A 8 0.65 14.37 5.79
C HIS A 8 0.87 12.93 5.28
N LEU A 9 2.11 12.43 5.36
CA LEU A 9 2.46 11.09 4.90
C LEU A 9 1.70 10.00 5.67
N LEU A 10 1.51 10.17 6.99
CA LEU A 10 0.74 9.24 7.82
C LEU A 10 -0.72 9.15 7.40
N ARG A 11 -1.35 10.29 7.07
CA ARG A 11 -2.73 10.31 6.56
C ARG A 11 -2.82 9.56 5.25
N HIS A 12 -1.94 9.85 4.30
CA HIS A 12 -1.90 9.15 3.01
C HIS A 12 -1.68 7.65 3.17
N PHE A 13 -0.77 7.24 4.06
CA PHE A 13 -0.55 5.82 4.36
C PHE A 13 -1.80 5.13 4.90
N ARG A 14 -2.48 5.74 5.88
CA ARG A 14 -3.69 5.15 6.49
C ARG A 14 -4.80 4.95 5.47
N THR A 15 -5.07 5.96 4.65
CA THR A 15 -6.09 5.89 3.60
C THR A 15 -5.76 4.81 2.57
N ASN A 16 -4.56 4.83 2.00
CA ASN A 16 -4.17 3.85 0.98
C ASN A 16 -4.09 2.42 1.53
N LYS A 17 -3.62 2.25 2.77
CA LYS A 17 -3.59 0.94 3.43
C LYS A 17 -5.00 0.36 3.62
N GLN A 18 -5.94 1.17 4.08
CA GLN A 18 -7.33 0.73 4.27
C GLN A 18 -7.99 0.37 2.95
N SER A 19 -7.84 1.22 1.92
CA SER A 19 -8.38 0.96 0.60
C SER A 19 -7.76 -0.27 -0.05
N LEU A 20 -6.44 -0.45 0.09
CA LEU A 20 -5.77 -1.66 -0.38
C LEU A 20 -6.40 -2.88 0.30
N ALA A 21 -6.40 -2.95 1.64
CA ALA A 21 -6.95 -4.08 2.37
C ALA A 21 -8.41 -4.42 2.00
N ALA A 22 -9.24 -3.41 1.72
CA ALA A 22 -10.61 -3.64 1.25
C ALA A 22 -10.65 -4.29 -0.13
N GLU A 23 -9.88 -3.79 -1.11
CA GLU A 23 -9.83 -4.39 -2.46
C GLU A 23 -9.18 -5.78 -2.46
N ILE A 24 -8.20 -6.00 -1.57
CA ILE A 24 -7.63 -7.33 -1.29
C ILE A 24 -8.72 -8.30 -0.84
N GLN A 25 -9.54 -7.90 0.12
CA GLN A 25 -10.61 -8.74 0.65
C GLN A 25 -11.65 -9.05 -0.42
N VAL A 26 -12.07 -8.05 -1.20
CA VAL A 26 -12.99 -8.27 -2.33
C VAL A 26 -12.42 -9.26 -3.34
N PHE A 27 -11.12 -9.16 -3.67
CA PHE A 27 -10.47 -10.11 -4.56
C PHE A 27 -10.51 -11.55 -4.01
N ILE A 28 -10.26 -11.73 -2.72
CA ILE A 28 -10.35 -13.04 -2.04
C ILE A 28 -11.78 -13.56 -2.06
N ASP A 29 -12.75 -12.72 -1.68
CA ASP A 29 -14.17 -13.08 -1.60
C ASP A 29 -14.76 -13.47 -2.97
N ASN A 30 -14.25 -12.87 -4.04
CA ASN A 30 -14.57 -13.22 -5.43
C ASN A 30 -13.84 -14.48 -5.93
N GLY A 31 -13.26 -15.28 -5.04
CA GLY A 31 -12.57 -16.52 -5.38
C GLY A 31 -11.23 -16.33 -6.09
N SER A 32 -10.57 -15.18 -5.90
CA SER A 32 -9.33 -14.80 -6.60
C SER A 32 -9.46 -14.83 -8.14
N LEU A 33 -10.68 -14.72 -8.65
CA LEU A 33 -10.92 -14.50 -10.07
C LEU A 33 -10.22 -13.20 -10.46
N ARG A 34 -9.31 -13.28 -11.42
CA ARG A 34 -8.56 -12.13 -11.94
C ARG A 34 -9.47 -11.22 -12.75
N ASP A 35 -10.37 -10.53 -12.07
CA ASP A 35 -11.07 -9.38 -12.64
C ASP A 35 -10.06 -8.23 -12.81
N SER A 36 -10.00 -7.70 -14.02
CA SER A 36 -9.09 -6.62 -14.39
C SER A 36 -9.34 -5.37 -13.54
N THR A 37 -10.58 -5.15 -13.08
CA THR A 37 -10.94 -3.98 -12.27
C THR A 37 -10.37 -4.09 -10.85
N ASN A 38 -10.58 -5.22 -10.15
CA ASN A 38 -10.00 -5.42 -8.81
C ASN A 38 -8.46 -5.36 -8.85
N MET A 39 -7.84 -6.00 -9.84
CA MET A 39 -6.38 -6.00 -9.99
C MET A 39 -5.84 -4.59 -10.24
N MET A 40 -6.51 -3.79 -11.07
CA MET A 40 -6.11 -2.41 -11.32
C MET A 40 -6.19 -1.54 -10.06
N LYS A 41 -7.21 -1.74 -9.23
CA LYS A 41 -7.34 -1.03 -7.95
C LYS A 41 -6.28 -1.45 -6.93
N ILE A 42 -5.98 -2.75 -6.82
CA ILE A 42 -4.89 -3.27 -5.98
C ILE A 42 -3.55 -2.67 -6.42
N ALA A 43 -3.28 -2.64 -7.72
CA ALA A 43 -2.08 -2.01 -8.29
C ALA A 43 -2.01 -0.51 -7.96
N LYS A 44 -3.13 0.22 -8.11
CA LYS A 44 -3.23 1.64 -7.76
C LYS A 44 -2.83 1.91 -6.31
N TYR A 45 -3.42 1.20 -5.35
CA TYR A 45 -3.14 1.46 -3.93
C TYR A 45 -1.76 0.95 -3.51
N SER A 46 -1.29 -0.16 -4.09
CA SER A 46 0.08 -0.64 -3.89
C SER A 46 1.11 0.38 -4.41
N GLY A 47 0.94 0.89 -5.63
CA GLY A 47 1.81 1.91 -6.20
C GLY A 47 1.82 3.21 -5.39
N ALA A 48 0.67 3.64 -4.87
CA ALA A 48 0.61 4.80 -3.98
C ALA A 48 1.40 4.58 -2.68
N LEU A 49 1.37 3.37 -2.11
CA LEU A 49 2.17 3.00 -0.94
C LEU A 49 3.67 2.93 -1.27
N ASP A 50 4.06 2.44 -2.45
CA ASP A 50 5.46 2.48 -2.90
C ASP A 50 5.98 3.91 -3.02
N CYS A 51 5.18 4.84 -3.59
CA CYS A 51 5.53 6.26 -3.63
C CYS A 51 5.73 6.83 -2.21
N LEU A 52 4.82 6.50 -1.27
CA LEU A 52 4.94 6.94 0.12
C LEU A 52 6.17 6.36 0.83
N TYR A 53 6.59 5.14 0.48
CA TYR A 53 7.81 4.54 1.00
C TYR A 53 9.04 5.38 0.61
N TRP A 54 9.17 5.75 -0.66
CA TRP A 54 10.27 6.59 -1.13
C TRP A 54 10.23 8.00 -0.54
N GLN A 55 9.05 8.61 -0.43
CA GLN A 55 8.87 9.90 0.24
C GLN A 55 9.27 9.85 1.73
N ALA A 56 8.91 8.77 2.43
CA ALA A 56 9.28 8.57 3.83
C ALA A 56 10.79 8.44 3.99
N LEU A 57 11.47 7.72 3.08
CA LEU A 57 12.94 7.65 3.07
C LEU A 57 13.58 9.02 2.82
N GLY A 58 13.08 9.78 1.84
CA GLY A 58 13.59 11.12 1.55
C GLY A 58 13.36 12.17 2.66
N ASN A 59 12.55 11.84 3.67
CA ASN A 59 12.31 12.66 4.86
C ASN A 59 12.93 12.07 6.13
N ASP A 60 13.87 11.12 6.00
CA ASP A 60 14.51 10.40 7.11
C ASP A 60 13.54 9.64 8.06
N LEU A 61 12.32 9.37 7.59
CA LEU A 61 11.29 8.66 8.35
C LEU A 61 11.46 7.13 8.21
N THR A 62 12.66 6.63 8.50
CA THR A 62 13.07 5.23 8.25
C THR A 62 12.12 4.20 8.89
N ASN A 63 11.69 4.43 10.12
CA ASN A 63 10.77 3.51 10.80
C ASN A 63 9.38 3.49 10.15
N PHE A 64 8.95 4.62 9.62
CA PHE A 64 7.69 4.72 8.89
C PHE A 64 7.79 4.01 7.54
N ALA A 65 8.88 4.22 6.80
CA ALA A 65 9.18 3.50 5.56
C ALA A 65 9.18 1.97 5.76
N LYS A 66 9.80 1.46 6.84
CA LYS A 66 9.74 0.03 7.22
C LYS A 66 8.30 -0.46 7.44
N GLY A 67 7.44 0.37 8.05
CA GLY A 67 6.02 0.07 8.23
C GLY A 67 5.26 -0.05 6.91
N ILE A 68 5.54 0.85 5.97
CA ILE A 68 4.96 0.83 4.63
C ILE A 68 5.39 -0.43 3.88
N ARG A 69 6.70 -0.72 3.85
CA ARG A 69 7.23 -1.92 3.16
C ARG A 69 6.61 -3.21 3.69
N ARG A 70 6.46 -3.37 5.00
CA ARG A 70 5.75 -4.53 5.58
C ARG A 70 4.29 -4.64 5.15
N THR A 71 3.63 -3.52 4.87
CA THR A 71 2.25 -3.51 4.36
C THR A 71 2.21 -4.00 2.91
N LEU A 72 3.15 -3.51 2.08
CA LEU A 72 3.29 -3.94 0.69
C LEU A 72 3.63 -5.42 0.56
N GLU A 73 4.58 -5.92 1.35
CA GLU A 73 4.95 -7.35 1.31
C GLU A 73 3.78 -8.25 1.69
N LYS A 74 2.98 -7.88 2.70
CA LYS A 74 1.74 -8.60 3.03
C LYS A 74 0.73 -8.59 1.89
N ALA A 75 0.55 -7.44 1.23
CA ALA A 75 -0.34 -7.35 0.08
C ALA A 75 0.12 -8.25 -1.08
N LYS A 76 1.42 -8.32 -1.36
CA LYS A 76 1.98 -9.22 -2.38
C LYS A 76 1.65 -10.69 -2.11
N THR A 77 1.75 -11.14 -0.85
CA THR A 77 1.41 -12.51 -0.47
C THR A 77 -0.04 -12.88 -0.83
N HIS A 78 -0.97 -11.92 -0.82
CA HIS A 78 -2.39 -12.17 -1.09
C HIS A 78 -2.79 -12.03 -2.57
N HIS A 79 -2.03 -11.30 -3.40
CA HIS A 79 -2.39 -11.06 -4.82
C HIS A 79 -1.39 -11.56 -5.85
N GLY A 80 -0.25 -12.13 -5.42
CA GLY A 80 0.70 -12.77 -6.32
C GLY A 80 1.36 -11.85 -7.34
N PHE A 81 1.44 -10.54 -7.07
CA PHE A 81 2.24 -9.62 -7.89
C PHE A 81 3.73 -9.78 -7.53
N GLU A 82 4.41 -10.67 -8.23
CA GLU A 82 5.85 -10.52 -8.48
C GLU A 82 6.01 -9.42 -9.53
N GLY A 83 6.93 -8.49 -9.26
CA GLY A 83 7.19 -7.34 -10.13
C GLY A 83 7.51 -7.78 -11.56
N VAL A 84 6.96 -7.03 -12.51
CA VAL A 84 7.53 -6.91 -13.86
C VAL A 84 8.90 -6.25 -13.74
#